data_AF-A0A6V7L7P8-F1
#
_entry.id   AF-A0A6V7L7P8-F1
#
_cell.length_a   1.000
_cell.length_b   1.000
_cell.length_c   1.000
_cell.angle_alpha   90.00
_cell.angle_beta   90.00
_cell.angle_gamma   90.00
#
_symmetry.space_group_name_H-M   'P 1'
#
loop_
_entity.id
_entity.type
_entity.pdbx_description
1 polymer ?
#
loop_
_entity_poly.entity_id
_entity_poly.type
_entity_poly.pdbx_seq_one_letter_code
_entity_poly.pdbx_strand_id
1 'polypeptide(L)'
;INTEVLSVVAQQIQSILSALSQRMTELVFEGCNILLKATFGVFITMNPGYAGRTELPDNLKSMFRPISMMKPDSSMIAEIILFGEGFKNTRNLARK
;
A
#
# COMPACT_ATOMS: atom_id res chain seq x y z
N ILE A 1 -2.47 15.37 -7.71
CA ILE A 1 -1.32 14.90 -8.54
C ILE A 1 -1.82 14.83 -9.97
N ASN A 2 -1.07 15.36 -10.93
CA ASN A 2 -1.45 15.29 -12.34
C ASN A 2 -1.31 13.84 -12.86
N THR A 3 -2.24 13.39 -13.70
CA THR A 3 -2.26 12.04 -14.29
C THR A 3 -1.00 11.74 -15.11
N GLU A 4 -0.42 12.75 -15.73
CA GLU A 4 0.86 12.65 -16.46
C GLU A 4 2.01 12.20 -15.55
N VAL A 5 2.09 12.76 -14.35
CA VAL A 5 3.12 12.39 -13.36
C VAL A 5 2.95 10.94 -12.91
N LEU A 6 1.71 10.47 -12.75
CA LEU A 6 1.43 9.07 -12.38
C LEU A 6 1.84 8.08 -13.46
N SER A 7 1.78 8.47 -14.74
CA SER A 7 2.20 7.62 -15.85
C SER A 7 3.72 7.46 -15.90
N VAL A 8 4.48 8.53 -15.64
CA VAL A 8 5.95 8.46 -15.51
C VAL A 8 6.33 7.57 -14.32
N VAL A 9 5.68 7.76 -13.18
CA VAL A 9 5.90 6.93 -11.99
C VAL A 9 5.59 5.44 -12.27
N ALA A 10 4.53 5.14 -13.02
CA ALA A 10 4.22 3.76 -13.43
C ALA A 10 5.37 3.13 -14.24
N GLN A 11 5.91 3.88 -15.21
CA GLN A 11 7.03 3.41 -16.03
C GLN A 11 8.29 3.18 -15.19
N GLN A 12 8.58 4.06 -14.23
CA GLN A 12 9.70 3.93 -13.31
C GLN A 12 9.58 2.69 -12.41
N ILE A 13 8.40 2.45 -11.83
CA ILE A 13 8.12 1.25 -11.02
C ILE A 13 8.28 -0.01 -11.90
N GLN A 14 7.76 0.01 -13.12
CA GLN A 14 7.85 -1.13 -14.03
C GLN A 14 9.31 -1.47 -14.37
N SER A 15 10.16 -0.45 -14.59
CA SER A 15 11.59 -0.64 -14.84
C SER A 15 12.28 -1.40 -13.69
N ILE A 16 12.00 -0.99 -12.45
CA ILE A 16 12.56 -1.63 -11.25
C ILE A 16 12.05 -3.07 -11.09
N LEU A 17 10.73 -3.28 -11.23
CA LEU A 17 10.14 -4.62 -11.08
C LEU A 17 10.63 -5.59 -12.16
N SER A 18 10.80 -5.12 -13.39
CA SER A 18 11.38 -5.90 -14.49
C SER A 18 12.81 -6.35 -14.16
N ALA A 19 13.66 -5.44 -13.70
CA ALA A 19 15.04 -5.77 -13.33
C ALA A 19 15.11 -6.76 -12.14
N LEU A 20 14.24 -6.62 -11.15
CA LEU A 20 14.11 -7.57 -10.04
C LEU A 20 13.64 -8.95 -10.50
N SER A 21 12.68 -9.03 -11.42
CA SER A 21 12.21 -10.30 -11.99
C SER A 21 13.31 -11.03 -12.77
N GLN A 22 14.23 -10.28 -13.39
CA GLN A 22 15.40 -10.80 -14.08
C GLN A 22 16.57 -11.11 -13.13
N ARG A 23 16.38 -10.91 -11.82
CA ARG A 23 17.38 -11.13 -10.76
C ARG A 23 18.66 -10.31 -10.95
N MET A 24 18.54 -9.12 -11.53
CA MET A 24 19.65 -8.18 -11.64
C MET A 24 20.03 -7.65 -10.25
N THR A 25 21.32 -7.41 -10.02
CA THR A 25 21.84 -6.81 -8.77
C THR A 25 21.99 -5.30 -8.87
N GLU A 26 21.97 -4.75 -10.09
CA GLU A 26 22.15 -3.34 -10.41
C GLU A 26 21.22 -2.94 -11.57
N LEU A 27 20.80 -1.67 -11.61
CA LEU A 27 19.98 -1.08 -12.66
C LEU A 27 20.46 0.34 -12.94
N VAL A 28 20.56 0.71 -14.22
CA VAL A 28 20.70 2.13 -14.59
C VAL A 28 19.30 2.76 -14.55
N PHE A 29 19.07 3.60 -13.55
CA PHE A 29 17.81 4.28 -13.32
C PHE A 29 18.02 5.79 -13.43
N GLU A 30 17.33 6.44 -14.38
CA GLU A 30 17.45 7.90 -14.64
C GLU A 30 18.92 8.36 -14.83
N GLY A 31 19.73 7.53 -15.50
CA GLY A 31 21.16 7.80 -15.75
C GLY A 31 22.11 7.45 -14.60
N CYS A 32 21.59 6.99 -13.45
CA CYS A 32 22.37 6.60 -12.29
C CYS A 32 22.38 5.08 -12.12
N ASN A 33 23.55 4.49 -11.86
CA ASN A 33 23.61 3.07 -11.49
C ASN A 33 23.17 2.89 -10.04
N ILE A 34 22.13 2.09 -9.80
CA ILE A 34 21.56 1.81 -8.48
C ILE A 34 21.64 0.32 -8.16
N LEU A 35 21.97 0.00 -6.91
CA LEU A 35 21.93 -1.38 -6.41
C LEU A 35 20.49 -1.82 -6.15
N LEU A 36 20.12 -2.99 -6.68
CA LEU A 36 18.81 -3.60 -6.47
C LEU A 36 18.84 -4.51 -5.25
N LYS A 37 17.85 -4.31 -4.36
CA LYS A 37 17.62 -5.18 -3.20
C LYS A 37 16.39 -6.03 -3.45
N ALA A 38 16.52 -7.36 -3.28
CA ALA A 38 15.40 -8.30 -3.42
C ALA A 38 14.26 -8.05 -2.41
N THR A 39 14.53 -7.31 -1.32
CA THR A 39 13.54 -6.90 -0.32
C THR A 39 12.74 -5.65 -0.71
N PHE A 40 12.95 -5.10 -1.91
CA PHE A 40 12.20 -3.96 -2.42
C PHE A 40 10.72 -4.34 -2.64
N GLY A 41 9.81 -3.47 -2.22
CA GLY A 41 8.38 -3.63 -2.44
C GLY A 41 7.69 -2.26 -2.52
N VAL A 42 6.66 -2.18 -3.37
CA VAL A 42 5.84 -0.97 -3.54
C VAL A 42 4.42 -1.28 -3.15
N PHE A 43 3.83 -0.40 -2.33
CA PHE A 43 2.44 -0.52 -1.87
C PHE A 43 1.75 0.82 -2.06
N ILE A 44 0.51 0.79 -2.57
CA ILE A 44 -0.30 1.99 -2.78
C ILE A 44 -1.60 1.85 -2.01
N THR A 45 -1.95 2.88 -1.25
CA THR A 45 -3.27 3.00 -0.61
C THR A 45 -4.14 3.96 -1.41
N MET A 46 -5.26 3.47 -1.92
CA MET A 46 -6.29 4.30 -2.52
C MET A 46 -7.43 4.50 -1.50
N ASN A 47 -7.75 5.75 -1.19
CA ASN A 47 -8.97 6.09 -0.44
C ASN A 47 -9.99 6.64 -1.45
N PRO A 48 -10.83 5.77 -2.05
CA PRO A 48 -11.82 6.20 -3.02
C PRO A 48 -12.83 7.15 -2.37
N GLY A 49 -13.27 8.17 -3.11
CA GLY A 49 -14.31 9.11 -2.66
C GLY A 49 -13.84 10.28 -1.79
N TYR A 50 -12.54 10.43 -1.50
CA TYR A 50 -12.02 11.63 -0.84
C TYR A 50 -11.90 12.79 -1.83
N ALA A 51 -12.57 13.91 -1.55
CA ALA A 51 -12.54 15.10 -2.40
C ALA A 51 -11.09 15.59 -2.63
N GLY A 52 -10.78 15.95 -3.88
CA GLY A 52 -9.45 16.44 -4.27
C GLY A 52 -8.39 15.36 -4.53
N ARG A 53 -8.76 14.06 -4.49
CA ARG A 53 -7.85 12.96 -4.86
C ARG A 53 -8.25 12.36 -6.21
N THR A 54 -7.28 12.23 -7.10
CA THR A 54 -7.42 11.55 -8.38
C THR A 54 -7.36 10.04 -8.17
N GLU A 55 -8.19 9.28 -8.86
CA GLU A 55 -7.99 7.83 -8.96
C GLU A 55 -6.67 7.50 -9.67
N LEU A 56 -6.13 6.32 -9.39
CA LEU A 56 -5.00 5.82 -10.17
C LEU A 56 -5.46 5.53 -11.60
N PRO A 57 -4.65 5.87 -12.62
CA PRO A 57 -4.90 5.46 -13.99
C PRO A 57 -4.80 3.93 -14.15
N ASP A 58 -5.50 3.38 -15.13
CA ASP A 58 -5.66 1.92 -15.28
C ASP A 58 -4.35 1.17 -15.55
N ASN A 59 -3.41 1.82 -16.25
CA ASN A 59 -2.06 1.31 -16.47
C ASN A 59 -1.30 1.07 -15.16
N LEU A 60 -1.51 1.92 -14.16
CA LEU A 60 -0.91 1.78 -12.85
C LEU A 60 -1.69 0.77 -12.02
N LYS A 61 -3.03 0.80 -12.04
CA LYS A 61 -3.87 -0.18 -11.33
C LYS A 61 -3.54 -1.62 -11.73
N SER A 62 -3.27 -1.89 -13.02
CA SER A 62 -2.96 -3.24 -13.52
C SER A 62 -1.64 -3.82 -13.01
N MET A 63 -0.70 -2.96 -12.57
CA MET A 63 0.58 -3.39 -11.99
C MET A 63 0.46 -3.88 -10.54
N PHE A 64 -0.67 -3.60 -9.87
CA PHE A 64 -0.87 -3.93 -8.45
C PHE A 64 -1.99 -4.93 -8.26
N ARG A 65 -1.88 -5.71 -7.18
CA ARG A 65 -2.97 -6.56 -6.72
C ARG A 65 -3.91 -5.73 -5.85
N PRO A 66 -5.21 -5.61 -6.20
CA PRO A 66 -6.15 -4.84 -5.39
C PRO A 66 -6.43 -5.56 -4.07
N ILE A 67 -6.56 -4.78 -3.01
CA ILE A 67 -7.01 -5.26 -1.69
C ILE A 67 -8.15 -4.36 -1.24
N SER A 68 -9.28 -4.97 -0.92
CA SER A 68 -10.42 -4.25 -0.35
C SER A 68 -10.30 -4.19 1.15
N MET A 69 -10.14 -2.99 1.70
CA MET A 69 -10.17 -2.76 3.14
C MET A 69 -11.62 -2.69 3.61
N MET A 70 -12.02 -3.60 4.50
CA MET A 70 -13.34 -3.57 5.15
C MET A 70 -13.29 -2.69 6.41
N LYS A 71 -14.43 -2.10 6.77
CA LYS A 71 -14.57 -1.42 8.05
C LYS A 71 -14.20 -2.41 9.18
N PRO A 72 -13.24 -2.08 10.05
CA PRO A 72 -12.84 -2.97 11.13
C PRO A 72 -13.96 -3.12 12.17
N ASP A 73 -13.97 -4.25 12.87
CA ASP A 73 -14.88 -4.48 14.00
C ASP A 73 -14.36 -3.71 15.23
N SER A 74 -15.01 -2.58 15.51
CA SER A 74 -14.66 -1.71 16.64
C SER A 74 -14.91 -2.38 17.99
N SER A 75 -15.89 -3.29 18.10
CA SER A 75 -16.18 -3.99 19.35
C SER A 75 -15.08 -5.00 19.64
N MET A 76 -14.66 -5.77 18.64
CA MET A 76 -13.55 -6.73 18.81
C MET A 76 -12.24 -6.00 19.17
N ILE A 77 -11.95 -4.89 18.51
CA ILE A 77 -10.75 -4.09 18.81
C ILE A 77 -10.81 -3.54 20.23
N ALA A 78 -11.94 -2.95 20.63
CA ALA A 78 -12.11 -2.40 21.98
C ALA A 78 -12.00 -3.50 23.05
N GLU A 79 -12.54 -4.69 22.80
CA GLU A 79 -12.44 -5.83 23.73
C GLU A 79 -10.98 -6.23 23.98
N ILE A 80 -10.17 -6.33 22.92
CA ILE A 80 -8.73 -6.67 23.01
C ILE A 80 -7.97 -5.59 23.77
N ILE A 81 -8.24 -4.30 23.48
CA ILE A 81 -7.61 -3.18 24.16
C ILE A 81 -7.95 -3.21 25.66
N LEU A 82 -9.23 -3.33 26.02
CA LEU A 82 -9.68 -3.38 27.41
C LEU A 82 -9.09 -4.58 28.16
N PHE A 83 -8.92 -5.71 27.49
CA PHE A 83 -8.27 -6.88 28.08
C PHE A 83 -6.80 -6.62 28.37
N GLY A 84 -6.08 -5.97 27.45
CA GLY A 84 -4.68 -5.57 27.64
C GLY A 84 -4.49 -4.60 28.82
N GLU A 85 -5.48 -3.75 29.08
CA GLU A 85 -5.50 -2.82 30.22
C GLU A 85 -5.96 -3.47 31.54
N GLY A 86 -6.22 -4.78 31.56
CA GLY A 86 -6.56 -5.52 32.77
C GLY A 86 -8.03 -5.44 33.20
N PHE A 87 -8.93 -4.92 32.36
CA PHE A 87 -10.36 -4.99 32.62
C PHE A 87 -10.86 -6.44 32.50
N LYS A 88 -11.80 -6.83 33.37
CA LYS A 88 -12.35 -8.21 33.39
C LYS A 88 -13.64 -8.37 32.59
N ASN A 89 -14.43 -7.30 32.45
CA ASN A 89 -15.73 -7.31 31.78
C ASN A 89 -15.67 -6.69 30.38
N THR A 90 -14.61 -7.02 29.64
CA THR A 90 -14.20 -6.36 28.38
C THR A 90 -15.26 -6.47 27.30
N ARG A 91 -15.90 -7.64 27.15
CA ARG A 91 -16.95 -7.87 26.14
C ARG A 91 -18.17 -6.96 26.28
N ASN A 92 -18.59 -6.68 27.51
CA ASN A 92 -19.69 -5.75 27.77
C ASN A 92 -19.25 -4.30 27.62
N LEU A 93 -18.04 -3.97 28.06
CA LEU A 93 -17.47 -2.63 27.95
C LEU A 93 -17.20 -2.23 26.49
N ALA A 94 -16.81 -3.18 25.64
CA ALA A 94 -16.51 -2.96 24.23
C ALA A 94 -17.73 -2.76 23.33
N ARG A 95 -18.93 -3.08 23.83
CA ARG A 95 -20.22 -2.96 23.11
C ARG A 95 -21.06 -1.78 23.58
N LYS A 96 -20.58 -1.04 24.58
CA LYS A 96 -21.19 0.20 25.07
C LYS A 96 -20.75 1.38 24.21
#